data_AF-A0A314XSQ8-F1
#
_entry.id   AF-A0A314XSQ8-F1
#
_cell.length_a   1.000
_cell.length_b   1.000
_cell.length_c   1.000
_cell.angle_alpha   90.00
_cell.angle_beta   90.00
_cell.angle_gamma   90.00
#
_symmetry.space_group_name_H-M   'P 1'
#
loop_
_entity.id
_entity.type
_entity.pdbx_description
1 polymer ?
#
loop_
_entity_poly.entity_id
_entity_poly.type
_entity_poly.pdbx_seq_one_letter_code
_entity_poly.pdbx_strand_id
1 'polypeptide(L)'
;MGEPLWMTSLDGNTTVFNEDEYIRTFPCVAPKPNNHFKCEASRESTVVIMNHINLVEILMDVNQWSTVFFGIVPRAMTLQVLSTRVAGNYNGAFQMMTAEFQVPSPLVPTRESYYVRYCKQHADGTWAMVDDSLDTLRPNPAPRSCQRRPSGCLIQEMPNGYSKVTWVENVDVDERGVHNLYKQLVNSGNAFGAKRWVATLDRQCERLASSLASNIPTGDKSMLKLAERMVISFCVGVSASTTHTWTTLSGTGADDVRVMIRKSVDDPRRPPGIVLSAATSFWLPVPPKRVFEFLRDENSRNEWDILSNGGIVQEMAHIANGRDTENCLSLLQSVNSSQSNMLILHAQTKQLLL
;
A
#
# COMPACT_ATOMS: atom_id res chain seq x y z
N MET A 1 -5.29 -3.36 33.82
CA MET A 1 -4.10 -4.15 33.39
C MET A 1 -3.47 -3.38 32.25
N GLY A 2 -2.18 -3.08 32.31
CA GLY A 2 -1.50 -2.28 31.27
C GLY A 2 -1.30 -3.07 29.96
N GLU A 3 -0.82 -2.37 28.93
CA GLU A 3 -0.36 -2.97 27.66
C GLU A 3 1.19 -3.06 27.71
N PRO A 4 1.78 -4.13 28.29
CA PRO A 4 3.21 -4.15 28.63
C PRO A 4 4.14 -4.11 27.40
N LEU A 5 3.66 -4.50 26.23
CA LEU A 5 4.41 -4.50 24.97
C LEU A 5 4.47 -3.13 24.29
N TRP A 6 3.57 -2.21 24.66
CA TRP A 6 3.46 -0.89 24.04
C TRP A 6 3.66 0.18 25.10
N MET A 7 4.83 0.80 25.09
CA MET A 7 5.18 1.86 26.03
C MET A 7 4.80 3.20 25.43
N THR A 8 4.14 4.06 26.21
CA THR A 8 3.98 5.47 25.82
C THR A 8 5.33 6.17 25.94
N SER A 9 5.76 6.82 24.87
CA SER A 9 6.93 7.69 24.86
C SER A 9 6.76 8.87 25.81
N LEU A 10 7.89 9.52 26.13
CA LEU A 10 7.95 10.69 27.02
C LEU A 10 7.11 11.88 26.52
N ASP A 11 6.82 11.92 25.21
CA ASP A 11 5.97 12.94 24.57
C ASP A 11 4.45 12.67 24.74
N GLY A 12 4.07 11.52 25.30
CA GLY A 12 2.68 11.13 25.53
C GLY A 12 1.90 10.72 24.28
N ASN A 13 2.45 10.92 23.08
CA ASN A 13 1.73 10.79 21.82
C ASN A 13 2.19 9.60 20.96
N THR A 14 3.39 9.07 21.21
CA THR A 14 3.93 7.95 20.43
C THR A 14 3.99 6.68 21.28
N THR A 15 3.55 5.55 20.71
CA THR A 15 3.71 4.23 21.34
C THR A 15 4.93 3.52 20.77
N VAL A 16 5.84 3.12 21.63
CA VAL A 16 7.07 2.41 21.28
C VAL A 16 6.93 0.94 21.66
N PHE A 17 7.32 0.06 20.75
CA PHE A 17 7.31 -1.38 20.99
C PHE A 17 8.45 -1.78 21.95
N ASN A 18 8.13 -2.54 22.99
CA ASN A 18 9.10 -3.07 23.93
C ASN A 18 9.57 -4.46 23.47
N GLU A 19 10.69 -4.51 22.75
CA GLU A 19 11.24 -5.76 22.22
C GLU A 19 11.73 -6.70 23.35
N ASP A 20 12.30 -6.18 24.42
CA ASP A 20 12.77 -6.99 25.56
C ASP A 20 11.59 -7.69 26.26
N GLU A 21 10.49 -6.96 26.49
CA GLU A 21 9.27 -7.52 27.07
C GLU A 21 8.62 -8.55 26.13
N TYR A 22 8.66 -8.29 24.82
CA TYR A 22 8.17 -9.23 23.82
C TYR A 22 8.96 -10.54 23.84
N ILE A 23 10.30 -10.47 23.83
CA ILE A 23 11.17 -11.65 23.90
C ILE A 23 10.96 -12.40 25.22
N ARG A 24 10.79 -11.68 26.34
CA ARG A 24 10.51 -12.28 27.65
C ARG A 24 9.17 -13.01 27.67
N THR A 25 8.15 -12.44 27.04
CA THR A 25 6.79 -12.99 27.03
C THR A 25 6.63 -14.13 26.02
N PHE A 26 7.30 -14.04 24.86
CA PHE A 26 7.15 -14.98 23.73
C PHE A 26 8.50 -15.55 23.24
N PRO A 27 9.25 -16.27 24.10
CA PRO A 27 10.61 -16.72 23.78
C PRO A 27 10.69 -17.69 22.59
N CYS A 28 9.62 -18.42 22.28
CA CYS A 28 9.58 -19.37 21.16
C CYS A 28 9.30 -18.72 19.79
N VAL A 29 8.80 -17.48 19.76
CA VAL A 29 8.33 -16.79 18.54
C VAL A 29 9.21 -15.57 18.21
N ALA A 30 10.22 -15.30 19.04
CA ALA A 30 11.13 -14.18 18.91
C ALA A 30 12.60 -14.65 18.82
N PRO A 31 13.00 -15.43 17.80
CA PRO A 31 14.42 -15.72 17.60
C PRO A 31 15.17 -14.40 17.38
N LYS A 32 16.37 -14.26 17.98
CA LYS A 32 17.18 -13.07 17.81
C LYS A 32 17.49 -12.88 16.31
N PRO A 33 17.25 -11.69 15.76
CA PRO A 33 17.59 -11.42 14.36
C PRO A 33 19.11 -11.58 14.17
N ASN A 34 19.52 -12.13 13.02
CA ASN A 34 20.92 -12.08 12.60
C ASN A 34 21.38 -10.61 12.55
N ASN A 35 22.67 -10.31 12.79
CA ASN A 35 23.22 -8.94 12.89
C ASN A 35 22.93 -7.98 11.72
N HIS A 36 22.33 -8.45 10.62
CA HIS A 36 21.96 -7.64 9.45
C HIS A 36 20.46 -7.33 9.35
N PHE A 37 19.63 -7.95 10.19
CA PHE A 37 18.19 -7.72 10.23
C PHE A 37 17.86 -6.73 11.33
N LYS A 38 16.93 -5.84 11.03
CA LYS A 38 16.37 -4.88 11.99
C LYS A 38 14.92 -5.23 12.23
N CYS A 39 14.52 -5.21 13.50
CA CYS A 39 13.13 -5.33 13.88
C CYS A 39 12.40 -3.99 13.62
N GLU A 40 11.32 -4.05 12.85
CA GLU A 40 10.36 -2.97 12.68
C GLU A 40 9.03 -3.40 13.28
N ALA A 41 8.56 -2.67 14.29
CA ALA A 41 7.28 -2.94 14.94
C ALA A 41 6.43 -1.67 15.03
N SER A 42 5.16 -1.77 14.65
CA SER A 42 4.22 -0.65 14.69
C SER A 42 2.79 -1.15 14.88
N ARG A 43 1.96 -0.31 15.51
CA ARG A 43 0.54 -0.54 15.73
C ARG A 43 -0.22 0.73 15.43
N GLU A 44 -1.35 0.59 14.75
CA GLU A 44 -2.24 1.72 14.48
C GLU A 44 -3.70 1.24 14.52
N SER A 45 -4.63 2.11 14.89
CA SER A 45 -6.07 1.81 14.90
C SER A 45 -6.87 2.85 14.15
N THR A 46 -7.89 2.43 13.41
CA THR A 46 -8.92 3.34 12.86
C THR A 46 -10.31 2.70 12.89
N VAL A 47 -11.33 3.53 12.66
CA VAL A 47 -12.71 3.07 12.43
C VAL A 47 -13.05 3.30 10.96
N VAL A 48 -13.39 2.23 10.24
CA VAL A 48 -13.71 2.26 8.81
C VAL A 48 -15.18 2.02 8.55
N ILE A 49 -15.68 2.58 7.45
CA ILE A 49 -17.08 2.46 6.99
C ILE A 49 -17.29 1.13 6.25
N MET A 50 -17.01 0.01 6.90
CA MET A 50 -17.20 -1.31 6.33
C MET A 50 -17.52 -2.33 7.43
N ASN A 51 -18.45 -3.24 7.14
CA ASN A 51 -18.81 -4.31 8.06
C ASN A 51 -17.65 -5.30 8.23
N HIS A 52 -17.48 -5.80 9.45
CA HIS A 52 -16.38 -6.65 9.85
C HIS A 52 -16.30 -7.96 9.04
N ILE A 53 -17.45 -8.53 8.63
CA ILE A 53 -17.47 -9.73 7.78
C ILE A 53 -16.86 -9.41 6.41
N ASN A 54 -17.30 -8.33 5.76
CA ASN A 54 -16.78 -7.94 4.44
C ASN A 54 -15.27 -7.68 4.48
N LEU A 55 -14.77 -7.06 5.56
CA LEU A 55 -13.33 -6.87 5.75
C LEU A 55 -12.58 -8.21 5.85
N VAL A 56 -13.10 -9.16 6.63
CA VAL A 56 -12.50 -10.51 6.73
C VAL A 56 -12.50 -11.19 5.36
N GLU A 57 -13.57 -11.08 4.57
CA GLU A 57 -13.62 -11.63 3.22
C GLU A 57 -12.58 -11.02 2.28
N ILE A 58 -12.46 -9.70 2.28
CA ILE A 58 -11.46 -8.97 1.50
C ILE A 58 -10.04 -9.37 1.89
N LEU A 59 -9.74 -9.51 3.18
CA LEU A 59 -8.39 -9.80 3.68
C LEU A 59 -7.98 -11.26 3.49
N MET A 60 -8.94 -12.18 3.44
CA MET A 60 -8.68 -13.60 3.20
C MET A 60 -8.60 -13.95 1.71
N ASP A 61 -9.31 -13.22 0.84
CA ASP A 61 -9.20 -13.34 -0.61
C ASP A 61 -7.97 -12.59 -1.13
N VAL A 62 -6.99 -13.32 -1.67
CA VAL A 62 -5.72 -12.75 -2.14
C VAL A 62 -5.89 -11.68 -3.25
N ASN A 63 -6.90 -11.82 -4.11
CA ASN A 63 -7.15 -10.87 -5.19
C ASN A 63 -7.80 -9.59 -4.66
N GLN A 64 -8.75 -9.72 -3.73
CA GLN A 64 -9.37 -8.56 -3.10
C GLN A 64 -8.38 -7.83 -2.19
N TRP A 65 -7.61 -8.57 -1.39
CA TRP A 65 -6.56 -8.03 -0.54
C TRP A 65 -5.53 -7.23 -1.35
N SER A 66 -4.99 -7.83 -2.40
CA SER A 66 -4.03 -7.13 -3.28
C SER A 66 -4.66 -5.95 -4.03
N THR A 67 -5.95 -6.01 -4.36
CA THR A 67 -6.67 -4.87 -4.97
C THR A 67 -6.81 -3.71 -4.00
N VAL A 68 -7.23 -3.96 -2.76
CA VAL A 68 -7.38 -2.92 -1.73
C VAL A 68 -6.02 -2.30 -1.39
N PHE A 69 -5.00 -3.14 -1.24
CA PHE A 69 -3.67 -2.72 -0.81
C PHE A 69 -2.65 -2.63 -1.94
N PHE A 70 -3.06 -2.44 -3.20
CA PHE A 70 -2.16 -2.51 -4.37
C PHE A 70 -0.90 -1.61 -4.28
N GLY A 71 -1.00 -0.47 -3.60
CA GLY A 71 0.13 0.45 -3.39
C GLY A 71 1.16 -0.08 -2.38
N ILE A 72 0.77 -1.02 -1.53
CA ILE A 72 1.61 -1.70 -0.53
C ILE A 72 1.99 -3.09 -1.02
N VAL A 73 1.03 -3.85 -1.56
CA VAL A 73 1.13 -5.24 -1.99
C VAL A 73 0.97 -5.33 -3.51
N PRO A 74 2.04 -5.11 -4.29
CA PRO A 74 2.02 -5.28 -5.74
C PRO A 74 1.72 -6.71 -6.16
N ARG A 75 2.13 -7.70 -5.36
CA ARG A 75 2.02 -9.12 -5.67
C ARG A 75 1.71 -9.92 -4.43
N ALA A 76 0.79 -10.86 -4.59
CA ALA A 76 0.48 -11.86 -3.60
C ALA A 76 -0.01 -13.14 -4.28
N MET A 77 0.24 -14.27 -3.66
CA MET A 77 -0.26 -15.57 -4.12
C MET A 77 -0.55 -16.47 -2.92
N THR A 78 -1.70 -17.12 -2.94
CA THR A 78 -1.98 -18.25 -2.05
C THR A 78 -1.31 -19.50 -2.64
N LEU A 79 -0.37 -20.05 -1.88
CA LEU A 79 0.40 -21.22 -2.31
C LEU A 79 -0.32 -22.52 -1.94
N GLN A 80 -0.94 -22.54 -0.75
CA GLN A 80 -1.71 -23.69 -0.27
C GLN A 80 -2.77 -23.25 0.73
N VAL A 81 -3.96 -23.85 0.65
CA VAL A 81 -4.98 -23.72 1.70
C VAL A 81 -4.86 -24.94 2.62
N LEU A 82 -4.55 -24.70 3.88
CA LEU A 82 -4.28 -25.73 4.88
C LEU A 82 -5.52 -26.08 5.71
N SER A 83 -6.37 -25.08 5.97
CA SER A 83 -7.68 -25.25 6.60
C SER A 83 -8.69 -24.36 5.88
N THR A 84 -9.82 -24.94 5.49
CA THR A 84 -10.87 -24.26 4.71
C THR A 84 -11.94 -23.63 5.60
N ARG A 85 -12.83 -22.88 4.96
CA ARG A 85 -14.00 -22.24 5.56
C ARG A 85 -14.87 -23.28 6.27
N VAL A 86 -15.00 -23.22 7.60
CA VAL A 86 -15.94 -24.06 8.35
C VAL A 86 -17.28 -23.34 8.44
N ALA A 87 -18.39 -24.02 8.10
CA ALA A 87 -19.75 -23.47 8.16
C ALA A 87 -19.94 -22.13 7.41
N GLY A 88 -19.19 -21.88 6.34
CA GLY A 88 -19.35 -20.68 5.52
C GLY A 88 -18.69 -19.41 6.09
N ASN A 89 -17.89 -19.48 7.15
CA ASN A 89 -17.07 -18.36 7.64
C ASN A 89 -15.57 -18.70 7.73
N TYR A 90 -14.72 -17.68 7.84
CA TYR A 90 -13.25 -17.85 7.88
C TYR A 90 -12.70 -18.25 9.27
N ASN A 91 -13.55 -18.64 10.22
CA ASN A 91 -13.09 -18.97 11.56
C ASN A 91 -12.28 -20.27 11.55
N GLY A 92 -11.00 -20.18 11.91
CA GLY A 92 -10.05 -21.27 11.83
C GLY A 92 -9.48 -21.51 10.43
N ALA A 93 -9.71 -20.61 9.48
CA ALA A 93 -9.13 -20.70 8.14
C ALA A 93 -7.61 -20.47 8.23
N PHE A 94 -6.86 -21.27 7.47
CA PHE A 94 -5.40 -21.27 7.52
C PHE A 94 -4.84 -21.45 6.11
N GLN A 95 -4.03 -20.51 5.65
CA GLN A 95 -3.47 -20.53 4.30
C GLN A 95 -2.02 -20.10 4.28
N MET A 96 -1.24 -20.71 3.40
CA MET A 96 0.14 -20.38 3.13
C MET A 96 0.22 -19.42 1.95
N MET A 97 0.95 -18.32 2.12
CA MET A 97 1.00 -17.22 1.17
C MET A 97 2.44 -16.78 0.89
N THR A 98 2.63 -16.18 -0.28
CA THR A 98 3.76 -15.31 -0.57
C THR A 98 3.24 -13.94 -0.94
N ALA A 99 3.92 -12.89 -0.49
CA ALA A 99 3.62 -11.51 -0.87
C ALA A 99 4.89 -10.69 -1.02
N GLU A 100 4.85 -9.76 -1.96
CA GLU A 100 5.86 -8.72 -2.13
C GLU A 100 5.27 -7.40 -1.63
N PHE A 101 6.04 -6.65 -0.84
CA PHE A 101 5.66 -5.35 -0.31
C PHE A 101 6.55 -4.25 -0.89
N GLN A 102 5.96 -3.10 -1.21
CA GLN A 102 6.66 -2.02 -1.90
C GLN A 102 6.36 -0.64 -1.32
N VAL A 103 7.30 0.26 -1.54
CA VAL A 103 7.06 1.70 -1.63
C VAL A 103 7.12 2.07 -3.11
N PRO A 104 6.23 2.94 -3.64
CA PRO A 104 6.30 3.49 -4.99
C PRO A 104 7.53 4.38 -5.22
N SER A 105 8.72 3.79 -5.22
CA SER A 105 10.00 4.46 -5.40
C SER A 105 11.00 3.55 -6.10
N PRO A 106 11.83 4.10 -7.01
CA PRO A 106 12.96 3.37 -7.60
C PRO A 106 14.14 3.21 -6.63
N LEU A 107 14.12 3.83 -5.44
CA LEU A 107 15.24 3.83 -4.50
C LEU A 107 14.98 3.03 -3.21
N VAL A 108 13.83 2.33 -3.15
CA VAL A 108 13.46 1.45 -2.05
C VAL A 108 13.26 0.04 -2.60
N PRO A 109 14.12 -0.94 -2.22
CA PRO A 109 13.93 -2.33 -2.60
C PRO A 109 12.60 -2.89 -2.10
N THR A 110 12.05 -3.85 -2.82
CA THR A 110 10.85 -4.57 -2.39
C THR A 110 11.19 -5.62 -1.33
N ARG A 111 10.21 -5.89 -0.46
CA ARG A 111 10.30 -6.86 0.63
C ARG A 111 9.48 -8.08 0.25
N GLU A 112 10.11 -9.23 0.07
CA GLU A 112 9.38 -10.47 -0.18
C GLU A 112 9.26 -11.26 1.12
N SER A 113 8.03 -11.74 1.40
CA SER A 113 7.77 -12.57 2.57
C SER A 113 6.96 -13.80 2.19
N TYR A 114 7.28 -14.89 2.86
CA TYR A 114 6.52 -16.12 2.84
C TYR A 114 6.03 -16.42 4.26
N TYR A 115 4.75 -16.65 4.39
CA TYR A 115 4.10 -16.73 5.70
C TYR A 115 2.83 -17.55 5.64
N VAL A 116 2.34 -17.94 6.81
CA VAL A 116 0.98 -18.45 6.98
C VAL A 116 0.08 -17.33 7.47
N ARG A 117 -1.12 -17.27 6.92
CA ARG A 117 -2.22 -16.42 7.39
C ARG A 117 -3.24 -17.31 8.09
N TYR A 118 -3.47 -17.05 9.37
CA TYR A 118 -4.49 -17.67 10.18
C TYR A 118 -5.59 -16.68 10.52
N CYS A 119 -6.84 -17.06 10.33
CA CYS A 119 -8.01 -16.25 10.67
C CYS A 119 -8.83 -16.93 11.74
N LYS A 120 -9.17 -16.20 12.80
CA LYS A 120 -9.94 -16.72 13.94
C LYS A 120 -10.89 -15.68 14.48
N GLN A 121 -12.10 -16.12 14.81
CA GLN A 121 -13.05 -15.32 15.58
C GLN A 121 -12.91 -15.66 17.07
N HIS A 122 -12.73 -14.64 17.88
CA HIS A 122 -12.71 -14.75 19.33
C HIS A 122 -14.14 -14.78 19.90
N ALA A 123 -14.26 -15.22 21.17
CA ALA A 123 -15.56 -15.39 21.83
C ALA A 123 -16.34 -14.07 22.00
N ASP A 124 -15.63 -12.94 21.99
CA ASP A 124 -16.20 -11.58 22.04
C ASP A 124 -16.66 -11.07 20.65
N GLY A 125 -16.54 -11.90 19.60
CA GLY A 125 -16.88 -11.55 18.22
C GLY A 125 -15.75 -10.88 17.44
N THR A 126 -14.63 -10.52 18.09
CA THR A 126 -13.47 -9.91 17.44
C THR A 126 -12.81 -10.90 16.48
N TRP A 127 -12.54 -10.48 15.25
CA TRP A 127 -11.77 -11.26 14.28
C TRP A 127 -10.29 -10.92 14.39
N ALA A 128 -9.43 -11.94 14.43
CA ALA A 128 -7.99 -11.82 14.38
C ALA A 128 -7.47 -12.50 13.12
N MET A 129 -6.70 -11.76 12.32
CA MET A 129 -5.89 -12.31 11.24
C MET A 129 -4.43 -12.16 11.62
N VAL A 130 -3.71 -13.27 11.61
CA VAL A 130 -2.31 -13.34 12.00
C VAL A 130 -1.50 -13.93 10.86
N ASP A 131 -0.50 -13.16 10.43
CA ASP A 131 0.54 -13.53 9.49
C ASP A 131 1.82 -13.82 10.25
N ASP A 132 2.39 -15.01 10.06
CA ASP A 132 3.66 -15.40 10.69
C ASP A 132 4.53 -16.19 9.71
N SER A 133 5.81 -15.88 9.64
CA SER A 133 6.70 -16.49 8.66
C SER A 133 7.11 -17.91 9.05
N LEU A 134 7.04 -18.83 8.08
CA LEU A 134 7.44 -20.23 8.26
C LEU A 134 8.90 -20.43 7.85
N ASP A 135 9.82 -19.98 8.70
CA ASP A 135 11.24 -19.90 8.35
C ASP A 135 11.96 -21.23 8.42
N THR A 136 11.50 -22.12 9.30
CA THR A 136 12.11 -23.40 9.61
C THR A 136 11.68 -24.54 8.68
N LEU A 137 10.68 -24.34 7.81
CA LEU A 137 10.04 -25.41 7.05
C LEU A 137 10.33 -25.39 5.53
N ARG A 138 11.16 -24.47 5.04
CA ARG A 138 11.44 -24.34 3.61
C ARG A 138 12.63 -25.20 3.14
N PRO A 139 12.49 -25.98 2.05
CA PRO A 139 13.58 -26.81 1.53
C PRO A 139 14.76 -26.04 0.90
N ASN A 140 14.56 -24.79 0.46
CA ASN A 140 15.58 -24.02 -0.24
C ASN A 140 15.53 -22.52 0.16
N PRO A 141 16.41 -22.04 1.04
CA PRO A 141 16.39 -20.65 1.52
C PRO A 141 17.06 -19.71 0.51
N ALA A 142 16.28 -19.09 -0.37
CA ALA A 142 16.75 -17.88 -1.06
C ALA A 142 17.03 -16.77 -0.02
N PRO A 143 18.01 -15.87 -0.25
CA PRO A 143 18.29 -14.76 0.65
C PRO A 143 17.04 -13.88 0.78
N ARG A 144 16.55 -13.71 2.01
CA ARG A 144 15.29 -13.03 2.30
C ARG A 144 15.55 -11.57 2.64
N SER A 145 14.75 -10.66 2.07
CA SER A 145 14.73 -9.27 2.52
C SER A 145 13.84 -9.04 3.73
N CYS A 146 12.86 -9.92 4.02
CA CYS A 146 11.87 -9.69 5.07
C CYS A 146 11.29 -10.99 5.68
N GLN A 147 11.37 -11.13 7.00
CA GLN A 147 10.74 -12.16 7.80
C GLN A 147 9.62 -11.53 8.65
N ARG A 148 8.40 -12.05 8.56
CA ARG A 148 7.29 -11.59 9.39
C ARG A 148 7.32 -12.32 10.72
N ARG A 149 7.37 -11.56 11.82
CA ARG A 149 6.93 -12.02 13.13
C ARG A 149 5.40 -11.90 13.18
N PRO A 150 4.70 -12.44 14.20
CA PRO A 150 3.25 -12.33 14.31
C PRO A 150 2.75 -10.90 14.05
N SER A 151 2.14 -10.73 12.88
CA SER A 151 1.66 -9.48 12.31
C SER A 151 0.22 -9.68 11.83
N GLY A 152 -0.47 -8.62 11.45
CA GLY A 152 -1.82 -8.71 10.89
C GLY A 152 -2.75 -7.71 11.54
N CYS A 153 -4.01 -8.09 11.76
CA CYS A 153 -4.99 -7.15 12.30
C CYS A 153 -6.09 -7.79 13.13
N LEU A 154 -6.65 -6.96 14.02
CA LEU A 154 -7.86 -7.21 14.77
C LEU A 154 -8.99 -6.39 14.18
N ILE A 155 -10.16 -7.00 13.97
CA ILE A 155 -11.36 -6.35 13.47
C ILE A 155 -12.47 -6.54 14.50
N GLN A 156 -12.95 -5.42 15.02
CA GLN A 156 -14.02 -5.36 15.99
C GLN A 156 -15.25 -4.75 15.33
N GLU A 157 -16.40 -5.39 15.52
CA GLU A 157 -17.67 -4.83 15.09
C GLU A 157 -17.98 -3.54 15.84
N MET A 158 -18.44 -2.53 15.11
CA MET A 158 -18.93 -1.27 15.66
C MET A 158 -20.39 -1.04 15.20
N PRO A 159 -21.18 -0.22 15.91
CA PRO A 159 -22.53 0.12 15.50
C PRO A 159 -22.60 0.70 14.08
N ASN A 160 -23.77 0.62 13.45
CA ASN A 160 -24.06 1.19 12.11
C ASN A 160 -23.22 0.61 10.95
N GLY A 161 -22.74 -0.62 11.10
CA GLY A 161 -21.98 -1.31 10.04
C GLY A 161 -20.53 -0.85 9.89
N TYR A 162 -20.01 -0.11 10.87
CA TYR A 162 -18.60 0.26 10.95
C TYR A 162 -17.78 -0.88 11.58
N SER A 163 -16.46 -0.81 11.41
CA SER A 163 -15.53 -1.69 12.12
C SER A 163 -14.35 -0.90 12.66
N LYS A 164 -13.90 -1.24 13.87
CA LYS A 164 -12.63 -0.78 14.39
C LYS A 164 -11.56 -1.79 13.99
N VAL A 165 -10.55 -1.32 13.25
CA VAL A 165 -9.43 -2.14 12.80
C VAL A 165 -8.18 -1.70 13.54
N THR A 166 -7.52 -2.64 14.21
CA THR A 166 -6.20 -2.44 14.81
C THR A 166 -5.19 -3.25 14.00
N TRP A 167 -4.27 -2.59 13.33
CA TRP A 167 -3.23 -3.24 12.55
C TRP A 167 -1.93 -3.30 13.34
N VAL A 168 -1.22 -4.42 13.25
CA VAL A 168 0.08 -4.64 13.87
C VAL A 168 1.03 -5.17 12.79
N GLU A 169 2.10 -4.43 12.52
CA GLU A 169 3.21 -4.91 11.70
C GLU A 169 4.40 -5.16 12.61
N ASN A 170 4.97 -6.37 12.54
CA ASN A 170 6.13 -6.77 13.31
C ASN A 170 7.02 -7.65 12.40
N VAL A 171 8.11 -7.10 11.90
CA VAL A 171 8.93 -7.76 10.87
C VAL A 171 10.42 -7.58 11.16
N ASP A 172 11.20 -8.60 10.82
CA ASP A 172 12.64 -8.50 10.71
C ASP A 172 13.01 -8.27 9.25
N VAL A 173 13.65 -7.15 8.95
CA VAL A 173 13.98 -6.76 7.58
C VAL A 173 15.49 -6.54 7.39
N ASP A 174 16.01 -6.98 6.25
CA ASP A 174 17.31 -6.55 5.75
C ASP A 174 17.19 -5.15 5.15
N GLU A 175 17.70 -4.13 5.86
CA GLU A 175 17.67 -2.73 5.40
C GLU A 175 18.74 -2.42 4.32
N ARG A 176 19.55 -3.40 3.91
CA ARG A 176 20.55 -3.16 2.85
C ARG A 176 19.87 -2.72 1.56
N GLY A 177 20.40 -1.66 0.95
CA GLY A 177 19.93 -1.14 -0.32
C GLY A 177 18.84 -0.07 -0.22
N VAL A 178 18.34 0.29 0.97
CA VAL A 178 17.49 1.48 1.12
C VAL A 178 18.33 2.75 0.95
N HIS A 179 17.98 3.57 -0.03
CA HIS A 179 18.69 4.82 -0.27
C HIS A 179 18.49 5.84 0.85
N ASN A 180 19.49 6.70 1.10
CA ASN A 180 19.46 7.69 2.18
C ASN A 180 18.25 8.63 2.12
N LEU A 181 17.78 8.96 0.91
CA LEU A 181 16.58 9.78 0.70
C LEU A 181 15.32 9.21 1.37
N TYR A 182 15.22 7.88 1.46
CA TYR A 182 14.05 7.18 2.01
C TYR A 182 14.30 6.58 3.39
N LYS A 183 15.53 6.66 3.91
CA LYS A 183 15.90 6.05 5.18
C LYS A 183 15.07 6.57 6.35
N GLN A 184 14.79 7.87 6.40
CA GLN A 184 13.89 8.44 7.42
C GLN A 184 12.44 7.96 7.27
N LEU A 185 11.95 7.85 6.03
CA LEU A 185 10.60 7.35 5.75
C LEU A 185 10.42 5.88 6.18
N VAL A 186 11.43 5.04 5.90
CA VAL A 186 11.44 3.64 6.32
C VAL A 186 11.56 3.53 7.84
N ASN A 187 12.53 4.21 8.44
CA ASN A 187 12.78 4.14 9.88
C ASN A 187 11.64 4.66 10.75
N SER A 188 10.83 5.61 10.25
CA SER A 188 9.67 6.13 10.97
C SER A 188 8.45 5.19 10.94
N GLY A 189 8.51 4.07 10.22
CA GLY A 189 7.38 3.15 10.05
C GLY A 189 6.30 3.67 9.09
N ASN A 190 6.48 4.84 8.48
CA ASN A 190 5.51 5.40 7.54
C ASN A 190 5.53 4.70 6.17
N ALA A 191 6.64 4.07 5.78
CA ALA A 191 6.73 3.32 4.53
C ALA A 191 6.09 1.91 4.60
N PHE A 192 6.34 1.13 5.65
CA PHE A 192 5.90 -0.27 5.71
C PHE A 192 5.06 -0.61 6.96
N GLY A 193 4.90 0.33 7.89
CA GLY A 193 4.23 0.09 9.16
C GLY A 193 2.70 0.22 9.12
N ALA A 194 2.09 -0.08 10.26
CA ALA A 194 0.65 -0.18 10.47
C ALA A 194 -0.13 1.07 10.03
N LYS A 195 0.44 2.28 10.22
CA LYS A 195 -0.20 3.54 9.82
C LYS A 195 -0.54 3.60 8.34
N ARG A 196 0.34 3.09 7.49
CA ARG A 196 0.12 3.06 6.03
C ARG A 196 -0.96 2.07 5.64
N TRP A 197 -1.02 0.91 6.29
CA TRP A 197 -2.07 -0.09 6.09
C TRP A 197 -3.43 0.48 6.45
N VAL A 198 -3.55 1.02 7.65
CA VAL A 198 -4.80 1.58 8.18
C VAL A 198 -5.29 2.75 7.33
N ALA A 199 -4.41 3.69 6.96
CA ALA A 199 -4.77 4.81 6.07
C ALA A 199 -5.18 4.35 4.67
N THR A 200 -4.56 3.30 4.14
CA THR A 200 -4.94 2.73 2.84
C THR A 200 -6.31 2.06 2.93
N LEU A 201 -6.56 1.29 3.99
CA LEU A 201 -7.84 0.62 4.19
C LEU A 201 -9.00 1.61 4.33
N ASP A 202 -8.82 2.64 5.16
CA ASP A 202 -9.83 3.67 5.40
C ASP A 202 -10.23 4.36 4.09
N ARG A 203 -9.24 4.81 3.32
CA ARG A 203 -9.46 5.42 2.00
C ARG A 203 -10.17 4.48 1.03
N GLN A 204 -9.84 3.20 1.02
CA GLN A 204 -10.52 2.24 0.12
C GLN A 204 -11.96 1.96 0.56
N CYS A 205 -12.24 1.96 1.87
CA CYS A 205 -13.59 1.86 2.38
C CYS A 205 -14.43 3.08 1.95
N GLU A 206 -13.86 4.29 2.04
CA GLU A 206 -14.53 5.51 1.55
C GLU A 206 -14.81 5.46 0.04
N ARG A 207 -13.84 4.97 -0.75
CA ARG A 207 -14.00 4.80 -2.21
C ARG A 207 -15.11 3.82 -2.55
N LEU A 208 -15.13 2.67 -1.89
CA LEU A 208 -16.16 1.65 -2.10
C LEU A 208 -17.54 2.16 -1.69
N ALA A 209 -17.65 2.82 -0.54
CA ALA A 209 -18.89 3.45 -0.08
C ALA A 209 -19.39 4.50 -1.07
N SER A 210 -18.49 5.35 -1.60
CA SER A 210 -18.83 6.34 -2.62
C SER A 210 -19.33 5.67 -3.90
N SER A 211 -18.66 4.62 -4.38
CA SER A 211 -19.05 3.91 -5.60
C SER A 211 -20.42 3.22 -5.53
N LEU A 212 -20.81 2.77 -4.33
CA LEU A 212 -22.08 2.12 -4.03
C LEU A 212 -23.23 3.12 -3.88
N ALA A 213 -22.94 4.40 -3.64
CA ALA A 213 -23.96 5.43 -3.58
C ALA A 213 -24.66 5.53 -4.96
N SER A 214 -25.98 5.33 -4.96
CA SER A 214 -26.83 5.25 -6.17
C SER A 214 -26.87 6.54 -7.01
N ASN A 215 -26.34 7.65 -6.49
CA ASN A 215 -26.51 8.98 -7.04
C ASN A 215 -25.35 9.44 -7.93
N ILE A 216 -24.34 8.59 -8.17
CA ILE A 216 -23.21 8.93 -9.04
C ILE A 216 -23.56 8.67 -10.52
N PRO A 217 -23.48 9.67 -11.41
CA PRO A 217 -23.63 9.49 -12.85
C PRO A 217 -22.77 8.36 -13.41
N THR A 218 -23.27 7.63 -14.42
CA THR A 218 -22.56 6.48 -15.01
C THR A 218 -21.17 6.83 -15.57
N GLY A 219 -20.98 8.08 -16.03
CA GLY A 219 -19.70 8.60 -16.49
C GLY A 219 -18.64 8.64 -15.38
N ASP A 220 -19.02 9.10 -14.19
CA ASP A 220 -18.15 9.24 -13.03
C ASP A 220 -17.68 7.87 -12.51
N LYS A 221 -18.54 6.85 -12.56
CA LYS A 221 -18.16 5.47 -12.24
C LYS A 221 -17.08 4.93 -13.17
N SER A 222 -17.15 5.26 -14.47
CA SER A 222 -16.14 4.86 -15.45
C SER A 222 -14.82 5.61 -15.24
N MET A 223 -14.89 6.90 -14.91
CA MET A 223 -13.72 7.73 -14.59
C MET A 223 -13.02 7.26 -13.31
N LEU A 224 -13.75 6.92 -12.26
CA LEU A 224 -13.20 6.36 -11.02
C LEU A 224 -12.46 5.04 -11.28
N LYS A 225 -13.05 4.13 -12.05
CA LYS A 225 -12.39 2.88 -12.46
C LYS A 225 -11.16 3.12 -13.33
N LEU A 226 -11.16 4.14 -14.20
CA LEU A 226 -10.00 4.49 -15.00
C LEU A 226 -8.88 5.05 -14.12
N ALA A 227 -9.19 5.98 -13.22
CA ALA A 227 -8.24 6.54 -12.27
C ALA A 227 -7.62 5.47 -11.37
N GLU A 228 -8.42 4.53 -10.87
CA GLU A 228 -7.91 3.38 -10.11
C GLU A 228 -6.87 2.59 -10.93
N ARG A 229 -7.16 2.27 -12.19
CA ARG A 229 -6.20 1.61 -13.09
C ARG A 229 -4.95 2.45 -13.35
N MET A 230 -5.09 3.78 -13.43
CA MET A 230 -3.96 4.69 -13.61
C MET A 230 -3.04 4.66 -12.38
N VAL A 231 -3.59 4.73 -11.16
CA VAL A 231 -2.80 4.68 -9.93
C VAL A 231 -2.12 3.31 -9.77
N ILE A 232 -2.82 2.21 -10.08
CA ILE A 232 -2.20 0.87 -10.12
C ILE A 232 -1.04 0.85 -11.11
N SER A 233 -1.24 1.40 -12.32
CA SER A 233 -0.18 1.46 -13.34
C SER A 233 1.01 2.29 -12.90
N PHE A 234 0.78 3.40 -12.21
CA PHE A 234 1.82 4.26 -11.65
C PHE A 234 2.64 3.50 -10.61
N CYS A 235 1.99 2.87 -9.63
CA CYS A 235 2.71 2.08 -8.61
C CYS A 235 3.56 0.97 -9.25
N VAL A 236 3.01 0.24 -10.22
CA VAL A 236 3.76 -0.80 -10.94
C VAL A 236 4.92 -0.24 -11.78
N GLY A 237 4.76 0.94 -12.36
CA GLY A 237 5.78 1.55 -13.23
C GLY A 237 6.94 2.19 -12.47
N VAL A 238 6.69 2.70 -11.27
CA VAL A 238 7.70 3.39 -10.43
C VAL A 238 8.38 2.44 -9.45
N SER A 239 7.67 1.41 -8.97
CA SER A 239 8.23 0.49 -7.98
C SER A 239 9.32 -0.42 -8.54
N ALA A 240 10.12 -0.93 -7.62
CA ALA A 240 11.19 -1.88 -7.93
C ALA A 240 10.71 -3.32 -8.22
N SER A 241 9.41 -3.60 -8.16
CA SER A 241 8.87 -4.95 -8.33
C SER A 241 9.05 -5.45 -9.78
N THR A 242 9.51 -6.69 -9.93
CA THR A 242 9.70 -7.36 -11.22
C THR A 242 8.42 -7.96 -11.80
N THR A 243 7.25 -7.55 -11.29
CA THR A 243 5.91 -8.14 -11.53
C THR A 243 5.57 -8.43 -12.99
N HIS A 244 6.17 -7.70 -13.93
CA HIS A 244 5.82 -7.77 -15.34
C HIS A 244 7.01 -8.06 -16.28
N THR A 245 7.97 -8.90 -15.86
CA THR A 245 9.19 -9.18 -16.67
C THR A 245 9.87 -7.87 -17.10
N TRP A 246 10.00 -6.95 -16.15
CA TRP A 246 10.71 -5.70 -16.38
C TRP A 246 12.20 -5.99 -16.54
N THR A 247 12.78 -5.62 -17.69
CA THR A 247 14.24 -5.64 -17.86
C THR A 247 14.78 -4.27 -17.45
N THR A 248 15.66 -4.25 -16.45
CA THR A 248 16.36 -3.01 -16.05
C THR A 248 17.45 -2.72 -17.06
N LEU A 249 17.39 -1.56 -17.72
CA LEU A 249 18.39 -1.15 -18.72
C LEU A 249 19.55 -0.35 -18.11
N SER A 250 19.30 0.37 -17.02
CA SER A 250 20.28 1.21 -16.32
C SER A 250 19.81 1.50 -14.89
N GLY A 251 20.76 1.68 -13.97
CA GLY A 251 20.51 2.26 -12.65
C GLY A 251 20.74 1.37 -11.44
N THR A 252 21.99 0.94 -11.24
CA THR A 252 22.44 0.27 -10.01
C THR A 252 22.94 1.26 -8.94
N GLY A 253 22.91 2.57 -9.21
CA GLY A 253 23.37 3.63 -8.31
C GLY A 253 22.27 4.47 -7.64
N ALA A 254 22.69 5.25 -6.65
CA ALA A 254 21.91 6.19 -5.84
C ALA A 254 21.26 7.35 -6.64
N ASP A 255 21.89 7.76 -7.74
CA ASP A 255 21.53 8.93 -8.57
C ASP A 255 20.97 8.53 -9.95
N ASP A 256 20.75 7.23 -10.19
CA ASP A 256 20.40 6.76 -11.54
C ASP A 256 18.90 6.75 -11.79
N VAL A 257 18.53 7.23 -12.97
CA VAL A 257 17.20 6.99 -13.55
C VAL A 257 17.05 5.49 -13.78
N ARG A 258 16.08 4.87 -13.09
CA ARG A 258 15.71 3.48 -13.32
C ARG A 258 14.87 3.39 -14.58
N VAL A 259 15.38 2.71 -15.59
CA VAL A 259 14.66 2.45 -16.84
C VAL A 259 14.25 0.99 -16.91
N MET A 260 12.96 0.74 -17.10
CA MET A 260 12.37 -0.58 -17.21
C MET A 260 11.57 -0.72 -18.51
N ILE A 261 11.65 -1.88 -19.15
CA ILE A 261 10.84 -2.23 -20.33
C ILE A 261 9.91 -3.40 -20.03
N ARG A 262 8.62 -3.27 -20.38
CA ARG A 262 7.60 -4.33 -20.31
C ARG A 262 7.00 -4.56 -21.68
N LYS A 263 6.90 -5.82 -22.09
CA LYS A 263 6.10 -6.23 -23.26
C LYS A 263 4.67 -6.53 -22.79
N SER A 264 3.69 -5.78 -23.27
CA SER A 264 2.26 -6.02 -23.04
C SER A 264 1.73 -6.77 -24.26
N VAL A 265 1.49 -8.07 -24.14
CA VAL A 265 0.91 -8.88 -25.25
C VAL A 265 -0.43 -9.48 -24.83
N ASP A 266 -0.60 -9.81 -23.54
CA ASP A 266 -1.74 -10.59 -23.03
C ASP A 266 -2.59 -9.84 -21.98
N ASP A 267 -2.54 -8.50 -21.91
CA ASP A 267 -3.39 -7.71 -21.01
C ASP A 267 -4.61 -7.16 -21.76
N PRO A 268 -5.83 -7.72 -21.58
CA PRO A 268 -7.03 -7.28 -22.31
C PRO A 268 -7.41 -5.82 -22.04
N ARG A 269 -6.86 -5.21 -20.98
CA ARG A 269 -7.16 -3.84 -20.56
C ARG A 269 -6.16 -2.83 -21.11
N ARG A 270 -5.12 -3.27 -21.83
CA ARG A 270 -4.07 -2.42 -22.41
C ARG A 270 -3.82 -2.77 -23.87
N PRO A 271 -3.49 -1.78 -24.72
CA PRO A 271 -3.09 -2.08 -26.08
C PRO A 271 -1.81 -2.95 -26.09
N PRO A 272 -1.70 -3.91 -27.02
CA PRO A 272 -0.47 -4.68 -27.16
C PRO A 272 0.68 -3.77 -27.61
N GLY A 273 1.85 -3.92 -27.00
CA GLY A 273 3.00 -3.06 -27.29
C GLY A 273 4.13 -3.17 -26.27
N ILE A 274 5.15 -2.33 -26.47
CA ILE A 274 6.26 -2.18 -25.53
C ILE A 274 6.01 -0.92 -24.70
N VAL A 275 6.02 -1.07 -23.38
CA VAL A 275 5.91 0.04 -22.43
C VAL A 275 7.30 0.27 -21.84
N LEU A 276 7.79 1.51 -21.96
CA LEU A 276 9.03 1.96 -21.32
C LEU A 276 8.65 2.83 -20.11
N SER A 277 9.24 2.53 -18.96
CA SER A 277 9.06 3.29 -17.73
C SER A 277 10.42 3.81 -17.27
N ALA A 278 10.52 5.11 -17.03
CA ALA A 278 11.68 5.73 -16.43
C ALA A 278 11.26 6.41 -15.12
N ALA A 279 11.91 6.06 -14.02
CA ALA A 279 11.61 6.60 -12.70
C ALA A 279 12.88 7.09 -12.02
N THR A 280 12.79 8.25 -11.37
CA THR A 280 13.86 8.81 -10.54
C THR A 280 13.28 9.35 -9.23
N SER A 281 14.14 9.67 -8.28
CA SER A 281 13.76 10.30 -7.02
C SER A 281 14.80 11.34 -6.65
N PHE A 282 14.34 12.49 -6.21
CA PHE A 282 15.18 13.59 -5.77
C PHE A 282 14.58 14.21 -4.51
N TRP A 283 15.40 14.95 -3.76
CA TRP A 283 14.98 15.62 -2.54
C TRP A 283 14.66 17.09 -2.81
N LEU A 284 13.63 17.59 -2.13
CA LEU A 284 13.25 18.99 -2.15
C LEU A 284 13.31 19.58 -0.72
N PRO A 285 13.96 20.74 -0.52
CA PRO A 285 14.03 21.44 0.78
C PRO A 285 12.70 22.15 1.12
N VAL A 286 11.57 21.51 0.88
CA VAL A 286 10.24 22.13 0.97
C VAL A 286 9.28 21.14 1.64
N PRO A 287 8.37 21.59 2.54
CA PRO A 287 7.42 20.68 3.17
C PRO A 287 6.55 19.92 2.15
N PRO A 288 6.27 18.62 2.36
CA PRO A 288 5.49 17.80 1.42
C PRO A 288 4.14 18.40 1.06
N LYS A 289 3.45 19.02 2.04
CA LYS A 289 2.17 19.69 1.83
C LYS A 289 2.25 20.79 0.76
N ARG A 290 3.32 21.59 0.77
CA ARG A 290 3.51 22.68 -0.20
C ARG A 290 3.82 22.15 -1.60
N VAL A 291 4.57 21.06 -1.69
CA VAL A 291 4.81 20.36 -2.97
C VAL A 291 3.49 19.79 -3.52
N PHE A 292 2.67 19.19 -2.66
CA PHE A 292 1.36 18.67 -3.04
C PHE A 292 0.42 19.78 -3.54
N GLU A 293 0.35 20.90 -2.83
CA GLU A 293 -0.42 22.08 -3.24
C GLU A 293 0.07 22.61 -4.60
N PHE A 294 1.39 22.70 -4.81
CA PHE A 294 1.98 23.11 -6.08
C PHE A 294 1.66 22.15 -7.23
N LEU A 295 1.71 20.82 -7.02
CA LEU A 295 1.39 19.84 -8.07
C LEU A 295 -0.11 19.78 -8.38
N ARG A 296 -0.96 20.19 -7.44
CA ARG A 296 -2.41 20.23 -7.62
C ARG A 296 -2.88 21.48 -8.35
N ASP A 297 -2.23 22.62 -8.14
CA ASP A 297 -2.63 23.90 -8.72
C ASP A 297 -2.61 23.85 -10.26
N GLU A 298 -3.72 24.27 -10.88
CA GLU A 298 -3.86 24.33 -12.32
C GLU A 298 -2.91 25.38 -12.93
N ASN A 299 -2.63 26.45 -12.19
CA ASN A 299 -1.83 27.58 -12.67
C ASN A 299 -0.33 27.29 -12.72
N SER A 300 0.17 26.36 -11.90
CA SER A 300 1.57 25.92 -11.88
C SER A 300 1.82 24.74 -12.83
N ARG A 301 0.78 24.17 -13.44
CA ARG A 301 0.86 22.94 -14.22
C ARG A 301 1.79 23.05 -15.42
N ASN A 302 1.85 24.23 -16.03
CA ASN A 302 2.77 24.55 -17.11
C ASN A 302 4.26 24.50 -16.71
N GLU A 303 4.58 24.54 -15.41
CA GLU A 303 5.96 24.46 -14.91
C GLU A 303 6.51 23.03 -14.87
N TRP A 304 5.64 22.01 -14.80
CA TRP A 304 6.06 20.62 -14.57
C TRP A 304 5.41 19.57 -15.47
N ASP A 305 4.19 19.81 -15.99
CA ASP A 305 3.48 18.85 -16.82
C ASP A 305 3.83 19.04 -18.29
N ILE A 306 4.61 18.11 -18.85
CA ILE A 306 4.97 18.11 -20.27
C ILE A 306 3.74 18.06 -21.19
N LEU A 307 2.62 17.46 -20.73
CA LEU A 307 1.37 17.39 -21.50
C LEU A 307 0.69 18.76 -21.63
N SER A 308 1.00 19.72 -20.75
CA SER A 308 0.47 21.08 -20.90
C SER A 308 1.07 21.81 -22.12
N ASN A 309 2.23 21.38 -22.62
CA ASN A 309 3.01 22.07 -23.66
C ASN A 309 3.21 23.57 -23.36
N GLY A 310 3.33 23.94 -22.08
CA GLY A 310 3.45 25.34 -21.63
C GLY A 310 2.16 26.16 -21.76
N GLY A 311 1.06 25.55 -22.22
CA GLY A 311 -0.25 26.17 -22.35
C GLY A 311 -1.03 26.19 -21.04
N ILE A 312 -2.06 27.03 -21.00
CA ILE A 312 -3.02 27.07 -19.89
C ILE A 312 -3.91 25.83 -19.99
N VAL A 313 -4.12 25.20 -18.85
CA VAL A 313 -4.98 24.04 -18.68
C VAL A 313 -6.18 24.47 -17.85
N GLN A 314 -7.39 24.06 -18.25
CA GLN A 314 -8.63 24.41 -17.56
C GLN A 314 -9.30 23.14 -17.02
N GLU A 315 -9.75 23.17 -15.76
CA GLU A 315 -10.59 22.12 -15.20
C GLU A 315 -12.01 22.12 -15.79
N MET A 316 -12.40 20.97 -16.33
CA MET A 316 -13.69 20.72 -16.97
C MET A 316 -14.65 19.96 -16.05
N ALA A 317 -14.12 19.10 -15.18
CA ALA A 317 -14.91 18.34 -14.21
C ALA A 317 -14.07 18.01 -12.98
N HIS A 318 -14.75 18.00 -11.83
CA HIS A 318 -14.18 17.68 -10.53
C HIS A 318 -15.01 16.60 -9.84
N ILE A 319 -14.35 15.52 -9.40
CA ILE A 319 -15.00 14.43 -8.69
C ILE A 319 -14.26 14.22 -7.37
N ALA A 320 -14.90 14.57 -6.27
CA ALA A 320 -14.37 14.27 -4.94
C ALA A 320 -14.29 12.74 -4.73
N ASN A 321 -13.20 12.29 -4.11
CA ASN A 321 -12.85 10.88 -3.96
C ASN A 321 -12.69 10.52 -2.48
N GLY A 322 -13.82 10.50 -1.76
CA GLY A 322 -13.88 10.27 -0.32
C GLY A 322 -14.33 11.52 0.45
N ARG A 323 -14.08 11.55 1.76
CA ARG A 323 -14.45 12.70 2.62
C ARG A 323 -13.50 13.88 2.48
N ASP A 324 -12.23 13.59 2.23
CA ASP A 324 -11.20 14.61 2.02
C ASP A 324 -11.33 15.18 0.61
N THR A 325 -11.76 16.44 0.52
CA THR A 325 -11.90 17.17 -0.76
C THR A 325 -10.57 17.35 -1.48
N GLU A 326 -9.43 17.15 -0.79
CA GLU A 326 -8.10 17.15 -1.42
C GLU A 326 -7.81 15.87 -2.22
N ASN A 327 -8.56 14.80 -1.98
CA ASN A 327 -8.53 13.60 -2.82
C ASN A 327 -9.60 13.73 -3.88
N CYS A 328 -9.21 14.01 -5.12
CA CYS A 328 -10.16 14.19 -6.21
C CYS A 328 -9.64 13.68 -7.54
N LEU A 329 -10.55 13.57 -8.49
CA LEU A 329 -10.26 13.37 -9.90
C LEU A 329 -10.66 14.65 -10.64
N SER A 330 -9.71 15.25 -11.35
CA SER A 330 -9.96 16.38 -12.21
C SER A 330 -9.80 15.96 -13.67
N LEU A 331 -10.79 16.29 -14.49
CA LEU A 331 -10.67 16.21 -15.94
C LEU A 331 -10.28 17.59 -16.45
N LEU A 332 -9.13 17.68 -17.11
CA LEU A 332 -8.58 18.93 -17.57
C LEU A 332 -8.51 18.98 -19.10
N GLN A 333 -8.63 20.18 -19.65
CA GLN A 333 -8.50 20.44 -21.08
C GLN A 333 -7.38 21.44 -21.34
N SER A 334 -6.48 21.11 -22.27
CA SER A 334 -5.51 22.08 -22.79
C SER A 334 -6.19 23.03 -23.77
N VAL A 335 -6.01 24.35 -23.57
CA VAL A 335 -6.73 25.38 -24.34
C VAL A 335 -5.96 25.81 -25.61
N ASN A 336 -4.85 25.15 -25.96
CA ASN A 336 -4.03 25.54 -27.11
C ASN A 336 -4.76 25.35 -28.46
N SER A 337 -4.81 26.42 -29.24
CA SER A 337 -5.81 26.69 -30.28
C SER A 337 -5.48 26.19 -31.70
N SER A 338 -4.57 25.22 -31.87
CA SER A 338 -4.18 24.82 -33.24
C SER A 338 -4.28 23.33 -33.55
N GLN A 339 -3.90 22.37 -32.70
CA GLN A 339 -4.08 20.94 -33.00
C GLN A 339 -4.23 20.11 -31.71
N SER A 340 -5.36 19.38 -31.62
CA SER A 340 -5.78 18.40 -30.60
C SER A 340 -6.49 18.96 -29.34
N ASN A 341 -7.80 18.64 -29.22
CA ASN A 341 -8.56 18.71 -27.97
C ASN A 341 -8.06 17.63 -27.00
N MET A 342 -6.87 17.80 -26.43
CA MET A 342 -6.33 16.85 -25.48
C MET A 342 -7.02 16.98 -24.13
N LEU A 343 -7.59 15.88 -23.66
CA LEU A 343 -8.15 15.74 -22.32
C LEU A 343 -7.14 15.01 -21.43
N ILE A 344 -6.89 15.56 -20.25
CA ILE A 344 -5.98 15.02 -19.26
C ILE A 344 -6.78 14.62 -18.03
N LEU A 345 -6.74 13.35 -17.64
CA LEU A 345 -7.30 12.91 -16.36
C LEU A 345 -6.22 13.00 -15.28
N HIS A 346 -6.47 13.79 -14.24
CA HIS A 346 -5.57 13.96 -13.11
C HIS A 346 -6.17 13.32 -11.87
N ALA A 347 -5.52 12.27 -11.35
CA ALA A 347 -5.90 11.67 -10.08
C ALA A 347 -5.00 12.20 -8.96
N GLN A 348 -5.60 12.93 -8.03
CA GLN A 348 -4.91 13.50 -6.88
C GLN A 348 -5.23 12.64 -5.67
N THR A 349 -4.18 12.19 -4.99
CA THR A 349 -4.35 11.44 -3.75
C THR A 349 -3.26 11.83 -2.80
N LYS A 350 -3.68 12.41 -1.67
CA LYS A 350 -2.85 12.60 -0.52
C LYS A 350 -2.56 11.23 0.09
N GLN A 351 -1.42 10.68 -0.26
CA GLN A 351 -0.91 9.49 0.40
C GLN A 351 -0.05 9.99 1.56
N LEU A 352 -0.37 9.54 2.79
CA LEU A 352 0.52 9.67 3.94
C LEU A 352 1.81 8.90 3.63
N LEU A 353 2.70 9.52 2.88
CA LEU A 353 4.06 9.05 2.69
C LEU A 353 5.08 10.04 3.22
N LEU A 354 4.71 11.25 3.66
CA LEU A 354 5.56 12.14 4.47
C LEU A 354 4.70 13.07 5.34
#